data_AF-A0A931X959-F1
#
_entry.id   AF-A0A931X959-F1
#
_cell.length_a   1.000
_cell.length_b   1.000
_cell.length_c   1.000
_cell.angle_alpha   90.00
_cell.angle_beta   90.00
_cell.angle_gamma   90.00
#
_symmetry.space_group_name_H-M   'P 1'
#
loop_
_entity.id
_entity.type
_entity.pdbx_description
1 polymer ?
#
loop_
_entity_poly.entity_id
_entity_poly.type
_entity_poly.pdbx_seq_one_letter_code
_entity_poly.pdbx_strand_id
1 'polypeptide(L)'
;MAFPLPSSTGMATTPPLAATEPAAPPRAVGYHGAVYEFKRRLIEATLHQVRGNRTHAARALGLQRTYLLRLMRDLGVAAPPPPPVRRGAGIAGSAGN
;
A
#
# COMPACT_ATOMS: atom_id res chain seq x y z
N MET A 1 -24.39 64.53 -19.28
CA MET A 1 -24.55 63.08 -19.50
C MET A 1 -23.54 62.36 -18.62
N ALA A 2 -24.02 61.62 -17.64
CA ALA A 2 -23.23 60.77 -16.74
C ALA A 2 -23.16 59.36 -17.30
N PHE A 3 -22.01 58.68 -17.22
CA PHE A 3 -21.92 57.23 -17.07
C PHE A 3 -20.59 56.85 -16.36
N PRO A 4 -20.57 55.84 -15.48
CA PRO A 4 -19.52 55.60 -14.49
C PRO A 4 -18.50 54.51 -14.89
N LEU A 5 -17.48 54.37 -14.04
CA LEU A 5 -16.41 53.36 -14.04
C LEU A 5 -16.93 51.91 -14.22
N PRO A 6 -16.05 51.01 -14.71
CA PRO A 6 -15.93 49.71 -14.05
C PRO A 6 -14.54 49.51 -13.43
N SER A 7 -14.56 49.35 -12.11
CA SER A 7 -13.49 48.75 -11.32
C SER A 7 -13.22 47.32 -11.80
N SER A 8 -11.99 47.04 -12.24
CA SER A 8 -11.57 45.66 -12.50
C SER A 8 -11.03 45.04 -11.22
N THR A 9 -11.94 44.37 -10.53
CA THR A 9 -11.67 43.34 -9.52
C THR A 9 -10.98 42.16 -10.19
N GLY A 10 -9.79 41.80 -9.71
CA GLY A 10 -9.13 40.55 -10.07
C GLY A 10 -8.16 40.14 -8.98
N MET A 11 -8.68 39.46 -7.97
CA MET A 11 -7.93 38.86 -6.87
C MET A 11 -6.69 38.13 -7.36
N ALA A 12 -5.51 38.55 -6.90
CA ALA A 12 -4.37 37.67 -6.76
C ALA A 12 -4.69 36.67 -5.63
N THR A 13 -5.40 35.59 -5.95
CA THR A 13 -5.37 34.39 -5.13
C THR A 13 -4.14 33.61 -5.58
N THR A 14 -2.99 33.95 -5.01
CA THR A 14 -1.88 32.98 -4.95
C THR A 14 -2.40 31.83 -4.10
N PRO A 15 -2.62 30.63 -4.64
CA PRO A 15 -2.81 29.49 -3.76
C PRO A 15 -1.54 29.38 -2.91
N PRO A 16 -1.63 29.31 -1.58
CA PRO A 16 -0.50 28.82 -0.82
C PRO A 16 -0.34 27.39 -1.31
N LEU A 17 0.70 27.19 -2.12
CA LEU A 17 1.19 25.89 -2.53
C LEU A 17 1.19 25.05 -1.27
N ALA A 18 0.24 24.10 -1.22
CA ALA A 18 0.06 23.22 -0.10
C ALA A 18 1.46 22.73 0.27
N ALA A 19 1.91 23.13 1.45
CA ALA A 19 3.11 22.62 2.04
C ALA A 19 2.86 21.12 2.16
N THR A 20 3.28 20.39 1.12
CA THR A 20 3.54 18.98 1.19
C THR A 20 4.60 18.92 2.26
N GLU A 21 4.18 18.69 3.51
CA GLU A 21 5.08 18.32 4.59
C GLU A 21 6.05 17.31 3.97
N PRO A 22 7.34 17.66 3.82
CA PRO A 22 8.30 16.65 3.41
C PRO A 22 8.29 15.67 4.58
N ALA A 23 7.56 14.58 4.39
CA ALA A 23 7.48 13.44 5.28
C ALA A 23 8.91 13.22 5.78
N ALA A 24 9.09 13.44 7.08
CA ALA A 24 10.39 13.58 7.72
C ALA A 24 11.39 12.58 7.11
N PRO A 25 12.62 13.01 6.74
CA PRO A 25 13.58 12.12 6.13
C PRO A 25 13.68 10.87 7.02
N PRO A 26 13.45 9.66 6.48
CA PRO A 26 13.41 8.46 7.28
C PRO A 26 14.72 8.41 8.05
N ARG A 27 14.60 8.51 9.39
CA ARG A 27 15.72 8.57 10.36
C ARG A 27 16.84 7.70 9.83
N ALA A 28 17.98 8.30 9.48
CA ALA A 28 19.06 7.68 8.70
C ALA A 28 19.20 6.20 9.04
N VAL A 29 18.46 5.39 8.30
CA VAL A 29 18.45 3.94 8.48
C VAL A 29 19.75 3.59 7.82
N GLY A 30 20.79 3.34 8.62
CA GLY A 30 22.08 2.90 8.10
C GLY A 30 21.88 1.78 7.08
N TYR A 31 22.86 1.54 6.21
CA TYR A 31 22.75 0.63 5.06
C TYR A 31 21.80 -0.58 5.24
N HIS A 32 21.92 -1.31 6.35
CA HIS A 32 21.04 -2.43 6.70
C HIS A 32 19.53 -2.09 6.74
N GLY A 33 19.15 -0.95 7.30
CA GLY A 33 17.77 -0.49 7.36
C GLY A 33 17.23 -0.03 6.00
N ALA A 34 18.04 0.67 5.21
CA ALA A 34 17.67 1.03 3.84
C ALA A 34 17.45 -0.21 2.97
N VAL A 35 18.34 -1.20 3.08
CA VAL A 35 18.22 -2.50 2.40
C VAL A 35 17.03 -3.30 2.92
N TYR A 36 16.75 -3.25 4.23
CA TYR A 36 15.57 -3.88 4.82
C TYR A 36 14.27 -3.33 4.24
N GLU A 37 14.12 -2.01 4.23
CA GLU A 37 12.93 -1.32 3.69
C GLU A 37 12.77 -1.57 2.19
N PHE A 38 13.86 -1.55 1.43
CA PHE A 38 13.83 -1.89 0.00
C PHE A 38 13.31 -3.31 -0.23
N LYS A 39 13.89 -4.31 0.45
CA LYS A 39 13.46 -5.71 0.32
C LYS A 39 11.99 -5.88 0.70
N ARG A 40 11.55 -5.20 1.76
CA ARG A 40 10.15 -5.22 2.20
C ARG A 40 9.22 -4.68 1.13
N ARG A 41 9.47 -3.46 0.64
CA ARG A 41 8.64 -2.82 -0.40
C ARG A 41 8.61 -3.63 -1.69
N LEU A 42 9.73 -4.23 -2.08
CA LEU A 42 9.81 -5.09 -3.26
C LEU A 42 8.89 -6.30 -3.12
N ILE A 43 8.95 -7.01 -1.99
CA ILE A 43 8.10 -8.18 -1.73
C ILE A 43 6.62 -7.79 -1.66
N GLU A 44 6.29 -6.68 -0.99
CA GLU A 44 4.92 -6.15 -0.93
C GLU A 44 4.38 -5.84 -2.32
N ALA A 45 5.13 -5.09 -3.14
CA ALA A 45 4.73 -4.73 -4.50
C ALA A 45 4.49 -5.97 -5.37
N THR A 46 5.40 -6.96 -5.31
CA THR A 46 5.21 -8.20 -6.06
C THR A 46 4.00 -8.98 -5.57
N LEU A 47 3.79 -9.09 -4.25
CA LEU A 47 2.61 -9.76 -3.69
C LEU A 47 1.32 -9.07 -4.13
N HIS A 48 1.28 -7.74 -4.19
CA HIS A 48 0.14 -6.99 -4.72
C HIS A 48 -0.10 -7.29 -6.20
N GLN A 49 0.96 -7.31 -7.03
CA GLN A 49 0.86 -7.64 -8.46
C GLN A 49 0.32 -9.05 -8.70
N VAL A 50 0.74 -10.04 -7.91
CA VAL A 50 0.29 -11.43 -8.05
C VAL A 50 -0.94 -11.77 -7.20
N ARG A 51 -1.67 -10.77 -6.70
CA ARG A 51 -2.89 -10.92 -5.87
C ARG A 51 -2.70 -11.86 -4.66
N GLY A 52 -1.53 -11.79 -4.02
CA GLY A 52 -1.22 -12.58 -2.82
C GLY A 52 -0.82 -14.04 -3.09
N ASN A 53 -0.66 -14.46 -4.34
CA ASN A 53 -0.19 -15.80 -4.67
C ASN A 53 1.31 -15.95 -4.38
N ARG A 54 1.65 -16.39 -3.16
CA ARG A 54 3.03 -16.54 -2.66
C ARG A 54 3.93 -17.38 -3.57
N THR A 55 3.40 -18.42 -4.21
CA THR A 55 4.18 -19.25 -5.14
C THR A 55 4.51 -18.48 -6.41
N HIS A 56 3.56 -17.68 -6.90
CA HIS A 56 3.76 -16.84 -8.08
C HIS A 56 4.67 -15.64 -7.78
N ALA A 57 4.58 -15.06 -6.58
CA ALA A 57 5.51 -14.02 -6.12
C ALA A 57 6.95 -14.53 -6.05
N ALA A 58 7.15 -15.74 -5.51
CA ALA A 58 8.47 -16.36 -5.44
C ALA A 58 9.07 -16.55 -6.84
N ARG A 59 8.27 -17.07 -7.78
CA ARG A 59 8.68 -17.20 -9.19
C ARG A 59 8.99 -15.87 -9.85
N ALA A 60 8.16 -14.84 -9.63
CA ALA A 60 8.38 -13.50 -10.17
C ALA A 60 9.65 -12.82 -9.62
N LEU A 61 10.00 -13.10 -8.36
CA LEU A 61 11.24 -12.63 -7.74
C LEU A 61 12.46 -13.52 -8.06
N GLY A 62 12.27 -14.65 -8.75
CA GLY A 62 13.34 -15.63 -8.99
C GLY A 62 13.83 -16.34 -7.71
N LEU A 63 13.04 -16.31 -6.64
CA LEU A 63 13.37 -16.90 -5.34
C LEU A 63 12.68 -18.24 -5.16
N GLN A 64 13.33 -19.14 -4.41
CA GLN A 64 12.65 -20.34 -3.94
C GLN A 64 11.53 -19.96 -2.96
N ARG A 65 10.37 -20.63 -3.05
CA ARG A 65 9.20 -20.39 -2.18
C ARG A 65 9.58 -20.41 -0.69
N THR A 66 10.41 -21.36 -0.27
CA THR A 66 10.88 -21.49 1.11
C THR A 66 11.70 -20.27 1.55
N TYR A 67 12.55 -19.75 0.67
CA TYR A 67 13.36 -18.56 0.96
C TYR A 67 12.49 -17.31 1.04
N LEU A 68 11.49 -17.15 0.16
CA LEU A 68 10.53 -16.04 0.26
C LEU A 68 9.79 -16.06 1.61
N LEU A 69 9.32 -17.23 2.05
CA LEU A 69 8.64 -17.36 3.34
C LEU A 69 9.55 -17.02 4.52
N ARG A 70 10.82 -17.41 4.45
CA ARG A 70 11.83 -17.02 5.44
C ARG A 70 12.03 -15.50 5.43
N LEU A 71 12.21 -14.92 4.25
CA LEU A 71 12.40 -13.47 4.08
C LEU A 71 11.20 -12.67 4.57
N MET A 72 9.97 -13.14 4.36
CA MET A 72 8.76 -12.52 4.89
C MET A 72 8.71 -12.52 6.43
N ARG A 73 9.18 -13.60 7.07
CA ARG A 73 9.27 -13.69 8.53
C ARG A 73 10.37 -12.78 9.08
N ASP A 74 11.54 -12.81 8.45
CA ASP A 74 12.71 -12.02 8.87
C ASP A 74 12.50 -10.52 8.66
N LEU A 75 11.73 -10.13 7.64
CA LEU A 75 11.40 -8.74 7.32
C LEU A 75 10.06 -8.25 7.90
N GLY A 76 9.34 -9.09 8.67
CA GLY A 76 8.02 -8.75 9.21
C GLY A 76 6.97 -8.40 8.14
N VAL A 77 7.18 -8.83 6.88
CA VAL A 77 6.25 -8.59 5.77
C VAL A 77 5.16 -9.64 5.84
N ALA A 78 4.14 -9.36 6.64
CA ALA A 78 2.91 -10.10 6.58
C ALA A 78 2.23 -9.76 5.26
N ALA A 79 2.21 -10.69 4.30
CA ALA A 79 1.20 -10.64 3.24
C ALA A 79 -0.14 -10.39 3.95
N PRO A 80 -0.93 -9.36 3.56
CA PRO A 80 -2.15 -9.02 4.26
C PRO A 80 -2.95 -10.30 4.50
N PRO A 81 -3.42 -10.54 5.74
CA PRO A 81 -4.09 -11.78 6.08
C PRO A 81 -5.21 -12.01 5.06
N PRO A 82 -5.33 -13.23 4.49
CA PRO A 82 -6.45 -13.52 3.61
C PRO A 82 -7.73 -13.18 4.38
N PRO A 83 -8.71 -12.48 3.76
CA PRO A 83 -9.96 -12.16 4.42
C PRO A 83 -10.53 -13.46 5.02
N PRO A 84 -11.09 -13.42 6.24
CA PRO A 84 -11.63 -14.61 6.87
C PRO A 84 -12.63 -15.22 5.91
N VAL A 85 -12.28 -16.38 5.34
CA VAL A 85 -13.20 -17.16 4.53
C VAL A 85 -14.36 -17.47 5.47
N ARG A 86 -15.53 -16.88 5.20
CA ARG A 86 -16.77 -17.21 5.90
C ARG A 86 -17.08 -18.66 5.56
N ARG A 87 -16.43 -19.58 6.28
CA ARG A 87 -16.64 -21.02 6.16
C ARG A 87 -18.11 -21.23 6.52
N GLY A 88 -18.88 -21.65 5.51
CA GLY A 88 -20.33 -21.48 5.45
C GLY A 88 -21.04 -21.89 6.73
N ALA A 89 -21.59 -20.89 7.42
CA ALA A 89 -22.71 -21.09 8.32
C ALA A 89 -23.97 -21.15 7.43
N GLY A 90 -24.58 -22.33 7.31
CA GLY A 90 -25.90 -22.47 6.72
C GLY A 90 -26.02 -23.55 5.63
N ILE A 91 -25.91 -24.82 6.02
CA ILE A 91 -26.73 -25.91 5.45
C ILE A 91 -27.00 -26.96 6.54
N ALA A 92 -27.91 -26.66 7.45
CA ALA A 92 -28.57 -27.67 8.28
C ALA A 92 -29.98 -27.17 8.62
N GLY A 93 -30.74 -26.91 7.56
CA GLY A 93 -32.19 -27.02 7.62
C GLY A 93 -32.58 -28.44 7.19
N SER A 94 -33.63 -28.96 7.84
CA SER A 94 -34.54 -29.99 7.32
C SER A 94 -34.13 -31.46 7.44
N ALA A 95 -34.50 -32.07 8.57
CA ALA A 95 -35.28 -33.32 8.65
C ALA A 95 -35.80 -33.41 10.10
N GLY A 96 -37.08 -33.49 10.45
CA GLY A 96 -38.20 -34.04 9.69
C GLY A 96 -38.48 -35.48 10.13
N ASN A 97 -39.00 -35.67 11.35
CA ASN A 97 -40.18 -36.48 11.74
C ASN A 97 -40.29 -36.46 13.27
#